data_AF-A0A0V1PPX3-F1
#
_entry.id   AF-A0A0V1PPX3-F1
#
_cell.length_a   1.000
_cell.length_b   1.000
_cell.length_c   1.000
_cell.angle_alpha   90.00
_cell.angle_beta   90.00
_cell.angle_gamma   90.00
#
_symmetry.space_group_name_H-M   'P 1'
#
loop_
_entity.id
_entity.type
_entity.pdbx_description
1 polymer ?
#
loop_
_entity_poly.entity_id
_entity_poly.type
_entity_poly.pdbx_seq_one_letter_code
_entity_poly.pdbx_strand_id
1 'polypeptide(L)'
;MHGWCRWINYLDPIGYAFEALIANEFHGREFKCAQFVPSGPGYPTSGDSIICSVVGAVTGRDYVSGDAYINEQYVYYWSHRWRNWGIVVAFVVFFLVVHIMICEYNKGAMQKGEILLFQRSTLKKNRLKRKDIESGNIEKVDPVSNNEKTFDNEMESRLPSAGDIFHWRKLTYHVKIKSEDRVILNDVDGWVKPGQ
;
A
#
# COMPACT_ATOMS: atom_id res chain seq x y z
N MET A 1 21.16 -10.47 -24.88
CA MET A 1 19.75 -10.92 -24.72
C MET A 1 19.31 -11.61 -26.01
N HIS A 2 18.61 -12.73 -25.94
CA HIS A 2 17.97 -13.31 -27.12
C HIS A 2 16.97 -12.31 -27.71
N GLY A 3 16.92 -12.16 -29.04
CA GLY A 3 16.17 -11.11 -29.72
C GLY A 3 14.67 -11.07 -29.36
N TRP A 4 14.07 -12.22 -29.03
CA TRP A 4 12.65 -12.33 -28.67
C TRP A 4 12.24 -11.64 -27.36
N CYS A 5 13.15 -11.40 -26.42
CA CYS A 5 12.86 -10.71 -25.15
C CYS A 5 13.22 -9.22 -25.21
N ARG A 6 13.68 -8.72 -26.36
CA ARG A 6 14.11 -7.32 -26.51
C ARG A 6 12.96 -6.34 -26.23
N TRP A 7 11.73 -6.73 -26.51
CA TRP A 7 10.57 -5.86 -26.29
C TRP A 7 10.29 -5.55 -24.82
N ILE A 8 10.64 -6.46 -23.90
CA ILE A 8 10.46 -6.27 -22.45
C ILE A 8 11.27 -5.07 -21.96
N ASN A 9 12.42 -4.79 -22.57
CA ASN A 9 13.23 -3.63 -22.23
C ASN A 9 12.48 -2.31 -22.47
N TYR A 10 11.56 -2.26 -23.45
CA TYR A 10 10.76 -1.06 -23.71
C TYR A 10 9.66 -0.82 -22.68
N LEU A 11 9.31 -1.82 -21.85
CA LEU A 11 8.33 -1.69 -20.77
C LEU A 11 8.95 -1.24 -19.44
N ASP A 12 10.27 -1.24 -19.32
CA ASP A 12 10.96 -0.89 -18.08
C ASP A 12 11.16 0.63 -17.96
N PRO A 13 10.40 1.34 -17.09
CA PRO A 13 10.57 2.78 -16.90
C PRO A 13 11.93 3.14 -16.27
N ILE A 14 12.56 2.20 -15.55
CA ILE A 14 13.86 2.42 -14.90
C ILE A 14 14.96 2.53 -15.96
N GLY A 15 14.90 1.72 -17.03
CA GLY A 15 15.83 1.81 -18.16
C GLY A 15 15.86 3.19 -18.81
N TYR A 16 14.69 3.78 -19.06
CA TYR A 16 14.61 5.14 -19.63
C TYR A 16 15.13 6.22 -18.68
N ALA A 17 14.85 6.10 -17.38
CA ALA A 17 15.36 7.01 -16.37
C ALA A 17 16.89 6.94 -16.27
N PHE A 18 17.45 5.72 -16.30
CA PHE A 18 18.89 5.49 -16.28
C PHE A 18 19.58 6.04 -17.52
N GLU A 19 19.05 5.81 -18.72
CA GLU A 19 19.60 6.40 -19.96
C GLU A 19 19.61 7.93 -19.89
N ALA A 20 18.52 8.55 -19.42
CA ALA A 20 18.44 10.01 -19.31
C ALA A 20 19.41 10.58 -18.27
N LEU A 21 19.57 9.93 -17.12
CA LEU A 21 20.44 10.39 -16.04
C LEU A 21 21.91 10.24 -16.42
N ILE A 22 22.32 9.05 -16.90
CA ILE A 22 23.70 8.83 -17.34
C ILE A 22 24.05 9.73 -18.51
N ALA A 23 23.18 9.85 -19.51
CA ALA A 23 23.44 10.73 -20.64
C ALA A 23 23.56 12.20 -20.22
N ASN A 24 22.88 12.64 -19.16
CA ASN A 24 23.04 14.00 -18.64
C ASN A 24 24.33 14.19 -17.85
N GLU A 25 24.72 13.19 -17.05
CA GLU A 25 25.89 13.29 -16.16
C GLU A 25 27.23 13.15 -16.90
N PHE A 26 27.28 12.28 -17.91
CA PHE A 26 28.51 11.99 -18.66
C PHE A 26 28.75 12.97 -19.82
N HIS A 27 27.76 13.80 -20.16
CA HIS A 27 27.85 14.71 -21.29
C HIS A 27 28.89 15.81 -21.06
N GLY A 28 29.79 15.98 -22.04
CA GLY A 28 30.83 17.01 -21.99
C GLY A 28 31.84 16.83 -20.85
N ARG A 29 31.93 15.63 -20.24
CA ARG A 29 32.92 15.30 -19.22
C ARG A 29 34.02 14.41 -19.79
N GLU A 30 35.24 14.66 -19.33
CA GLU A 30 36.42 13.89 -19.70
C GLU A 30 36.98 13.19 -18.46
N PHE A 31 37.22 11.89 -18.57
CA PHE A 31 37.75 11.06 -17.50
C PHE A 31 39.20 10.70 -17.80
N LYS A 32 40.12 11.08 -16.90
CA LYS A 32 41.53 10.71 -17.02
C LYS A 32 41.71 9.21 -16.89
N CYS A 33 42.55 8.65 -17.74
CA CYS A 33 42.80 7.22 -17.75
C CYS A 33 43.66 6.78 -16.57
N ALA A 34 43.21 5.72 -15.88
CA ALA A 34 43.96 5.13 -14.77
C ALA A 34 45.01 4.12 -15.25
N GLN A 35 44.74 3.40 -16.35
CA GLN A 35 45.58 2.34 -16.89
C GLN A 35 45.68 2.48 -18.42
N PHE A 36 46.89 2.28 -18.94
CA PHE A 36 47.20 2.32 -20.36
C PHE A 36 47.61 0.93 -20.85
N VAL A 37 47.29 0.64 -22.12
CA VAL A 37 47.65 -0.58 -22.83
C VAL A 37 48.42 -0.16 -24.09
N PRO A 38 49.57 -0.78 -24.40
CA PRO A 38 50.26 -1.84 -23.64
C PRO A 38 50.95 -1.32 -22.36
N SER A 39 50.99 -2.16 -21.33
CA SER A 39 51.69 -1.89 -20.07
C SER A 39 52.82 -2.91 -19.85
N GLY A 40 53.97 -2.44 -19.37
CA GLY A 40 55.12 -3.29 -19.07
C GLY A 40 56.48 -2.62 -19.33
N PRO A 41 57.59 -3.24 -18.88
CA PRO A 41 58.93 -2.71 -19.10
C PRO A 41 59.25 -2.69 -20.61
N GLY A 42 59.67 -1.52 -21.11
CA GLY A 42 60.00 -1.31 -22.52
C GLY A 42 58.88 -0.71 -23.38
N TYR A 43 57.66 -0.56 -22.84
CA TYR A 43 56.58 0.15 -23.53
C TYR A 43 56.57 1.65 -23.19
N PRO A 44 56.24 2.52 -24.16
CA PRO A 44 56.13 3.95 -23.90
C PRO A 44 54.93 4.23 -22.99
N THR A 45 55.12 5.11 -21.99
CA THR A 45 54.06 5.56 -21.07
C THR A 45 53.30 6.80 -21.59
N SER A 46 53.73 7.36 -22.71
CA SER A 46 53.14 8.52 -23.38
C SER A 46 53.40 8.46 -24.89
N GLY A 47 52.46 8.94 -25.70
CA GLY A 47 52.57 8.98 -27.17
C GLY A 47 51.34 8.43 -27.88
N ASP A 48 51.36 8.43 -29.22
CA ASP A 48 50.21 8.03 -30.04
C ASP A 48 49.96 6.51 -30.06
N SER A 49 50.93 5.73 -29.57
CA SER A 49 50.90 4.26 -29.56
C SER A 49 50.33 3.65 -28.27
N ILE A 50 49.74 4.47 -27.39
CA ILE A 50 49.05 4.02 -26.17
C ILE A 50 47.54 4.26 -26.25
N ILE A 51 46.77 3.38 -25.61
CA ILE A 51 45.31 3.51 -25.49
C ILE A 51 44.88 3.19 -24.06
N CYS A 52 43.81 3.80 -23.59
CA CYS A 52 43.22 3.46 -22.30
C CYS A 52 42.48 2.12 -22.36
N SER A 53 42.51 1.35 -21.28
CA SER A 53 41.85 0.03 -21.21
C SER A 53 40.32 0.10 -21.07
N VAL A 54 39.69 1.22 -21.41
CA VAL A 54 38.28 1.53 -21.15
C VAL A 54 37.56 1.67 -22.50
N VAL A 55 36.29 1.24 -22.53
CA VAL A 55 35.44 1.34 -23.71
C VAL A 55 35.27 2.80 -24.12
N GLY A 56 35.31 3.10 -25.43
CA GLY A 56 35.23 4.47 -25.94
C GLY A 56 36.53 5.28 -25.86
N ALA A 57 37.66 4.66 -25.52
CA ALA A 57 38.98 5.29 -25.56
C ALA A 57 39.48 5.47 -27.01
N VAL A 58 40.23 6.56 -27.23
CA VAL A 58 40.88 6.87 -28.52
C VAL A 58 42.39 6.77 -28.34
N THR A 59 43.09 6.22 -29.33
CA THR A 59 44.56 6.10 -29.34
C THR A 59 45.23 7.46 -29.20
N GLY A 60 46.30 7.53 -28.39
CA GLY A 60 47.07 8.74 -28.15
C GLY A 60 46.43 9.76 -27.20
N ARG A 61 45.25 9.47 -26.65
CA ARG A 61 44.61 10.32 -25.63
C ARG A 61 44.83 9.74 -24.23
N ASP A 62 45.08 10.62 -23.27
CA ASP A 62 45.19 10.30 -21.83
C ASP A 62 43.84 10.41 -21.10
N TYR A 63 42.77 10.71 -21.82
CA TYR A 63 41.42 10.82 -21.32
C TYR A 63 40.41 10.09 -22.21
N VAL A 64 39.27 9.71 -21.61
CA VAL A 64 38.10 9.16 -22.29
C VAL A 64 36.95 10.15 -22.18
N SER A 65 36.33 10.47 -23.31
CA SER A 65 35.11 11.29 -23.32
C SER A 65 33.93 10.47 -22.78
N GLY A 66 33.18 11.05 -21.85
CA GLY A 66 31.98 10.42 -21.29
C GLY A 66 30.93 10.10 -22.35
N ASP A 67 30.77 10.98 -23.35
CA ASP A 67 29.85 10.76 -24.48
C ASP A 67 30.27 9.55 -25.34
N ALA A 68 31.58 9.35 -25.56
CA ALA A 68 32.10 8.20 -26.30
C ALA A 68 31.90 6.90 -25.50
N TYR A 69 32.13 6.94 -24.19
CA TYR A 69 31.93 5.81 -23.29
C TYR A 69 30.47 5.33 -23.28
N ILE A 70 29.49 6.23 -23.09
CA ILE A 70 28.07 5.85 -23.01
C ILE A 70 27.51 5.37 -24.36
N ASN A 71 28.01 5.91 -25.47
CA ASN A 71 27.59 5.52 -26.81
C ASN A 71 28.10 4.11 -27.16
N GLU A 72 29.37 3.82 -26.95
CA GLU A 72 29.94 2.51 -27.26
C GLU A 72 29.45 1.40 -26.29
N GLN A 73 29.31 1.72 -25.01
CA GLN A 73 28.96 0.70 -24.01
C GLN A 73 27.45 0.41 -23.94
N TYR A 74 26.60 1.45 -24.06
CA TYR A 74 25.16 1.33 -23.85
C TYR A 74 24.32 1.75 -25.06
N VAL A 75 24.92 2.32 -26.11
CA VAL A 75 24.21 2.90 -27.27
C VAL A 75 23.24 4.01 -26.82
N TYR A 76 23.68 4.81 -25.85
CA TYR A 76 22.92 5.93 -25.29
C TYR A 76 23.37 7.25 -25.89
N TYR A 77 22.41 8.12 -26.17
CA TYR A 77 22.65 9.42 -26.79
C TYR A 77 22.06 10.54 -25.96
N TRP A 78 22.81 11.63 -25.85
CA TRP A 78 22.36 12.83 -25.14
C TRP A 78 21.05 13.42 -25.71
N SER A 79 20.82 13.26 -27.02
CA SER A 79 19.59 13.70 -27.68
C SER A 79 18.33 13.01 -27.13
N HIS A 80 18.44 11.82 -26.54
CA HIS A 80 17.31 11.04 -26.05
C HIS A 80 16.79 11.46 -24.67
N ARG A 81 17.53 12.28 -23.91
CA ARG A 81 17.21 12.61 -22.52
C ARG A 81 15.79 13.16 -22.32
N TRP A 82 15.33 14.05 -23.21
CA TRP A 82 14.01 14.69 -23.08
C TRP A 82 12.87 13.76 -23.48
N ARG A 83 13.07 12.94 -24.52
CA ARG A 83 12.12 11.89 -24.91
C ARG A 83 11.95 10.88 -23.77
N ASN A 84 13.05 10.41 -23.21
CA ASN A 84 13.06 9.41 -22.15
C ASN A 84 12.45 9.95 -20.86
N TRP A 85 12.77 11.19 -20.47
CA TRP A 85 12.14 11.85 -19.34
C TRP A 85 10.61 11.96 -19.52
N GLY A 86 10.15 12.35 -20.71
CA GLY A 86 8.73 12.40 -21.03
C GLY A 86 8.04 11.04 -20.96
N ILE A 87 8.69 9.98 -21.44
CA ILE A 87 8.18 8.60 -21.35
C ILE A 87 7.99 8.17 -19.89
N VAL A 88 8.96 8.47 -19.02
CA VAL A 88 8.86 8.15 -17.58
C VAL A 88 7.68 8.88 -16.95
N VAL A 89 7.51 10.18 -17.24
CA VAL A 89 6.36 10.95 -16.75
C VAL A 89 5.04 10.37 -17.26
N ALA A 90 4.97 9.95 -18.53
CA ALA A 90 3.79 9.32 -19.11
C ALA A 90 3.44 8.01 -18.39
N PHE A 91 4.43 7.16 -18.07
CA PHE A 91 4.23 5.96 -17.26
C PHE A 91 3.68 6.29 -15.86
N VAL A 92 4.21 7.30 -15.19
CA VAL A 92 3.72 7.74 -13.87
C VAL A 92 2.25 8.14 -13.94
N VAL A 93 1.89 8.99 -14.92
CA VAL A 93 0.50 9.43 -15.10
C VAL A 93 -0.41 8.24 -15.46
N PHE A 94 0.02 7.37 -16.36
CA PHE A 94 -0.73 6.19 -16.77
C PHE A 94 -1.01 5.26 -15.58
N PHE A 95 0.02 4.88 -14.82
CA PHE A 95 -0.15 4.01 -13.66
C PHE A 95 -0.95 4.68 -12.54
N LEU A 96 -0.85 6.00 -12.39
CA LEU A 96 -1.69 6.75 -11.45
C LEU A 96 -3.16 6.69 -11.85
N VAL A 97 -3.50 6.89 -13.14
CA VAL A 97 -4.88 6.80 -13.64
C VAL A 97 -5.42 5.38 -13.47
N VAL A 98 -4.63 4.36 -13.83
CA VAL A 98 -5.00 2.95 -13.65
C VAL A 98 -5.21 2.64 -12.16
N HIS A 99 -4.34 3.15 -11.29
CA HIS A 99 -4.48 2.98 -9.84
C HIS A 99 -5.77 3.59 -9.32
N ILE A 100 -6.10 4.84 -9.70
CA ILE A 100 -7.36 5.49 -9.31
C ILE A 100 -8.56 4.69 -9.83
N MET A 101 -8.54 4.25 -11.09
CA MET A 101 -9.62 3.42 -11.67
C MET A 101 -9.83 2.11 -10.90
N ILE A 102 -8.75 1.42 -10.55
CA ILE A 102 -8.82 0.19 -9.75
C ILE A 102 -9.36 0.48 -8.35
N CYS A 103 -8.91 1.57 -7.70
CA CYS A 103 -9.43 1.99 -6.40
C CYS A 103 -10.92 2.35 -6.45
N GLU A 104 -11.39 3.00 -7.50
CA GLU A 104 -12.80 3.34 -7.69
C GLU A 104 -13.67 2.13 -8.02
N TYR A 105 -13.15 1.15 -8.75
CA TYR A 105 -13.86 -0.10 -9.03
C TYR A 105 -13.89 -1.00 -7.79
N ASN A 106 -12.80 -1.04 -7.03
CA ASN A 106 -12.64 -1.90 -5.87
C ASN A 106 -13.06 -1.19 -4.56
N LYS A 107 -14.28 -0.63 -4.54
CA LYS A 107 -14.89 -0.04 -3.32
C LYS A 107 -15.09 -1.05 -2.19
N GLY A 108 -14.89 -2.34 -2.45
CA GLY A 108 -15.07 -3.44 -1.51
C GLY A 108 -14.16 -3.38 -0.28
N ALA A 109 -13.05 -2.62 -0.35
CA ALA A 109 -12.12 -2.44 0.77
C ALA A 109 -12.13 -1.02 1.36
N MET A 110 -13.16 -0.20 1.11
CA MET A 110 -13.43 0.91 2.03
C MET A 110 -13.78 0.26 3.38
N GLN A 111 -12.77 0.10 4.23
CA GLN A 111 -12.97 -0.03 5.67
C GLN A 111 -13.95 1.09 6.01
N LYS A 112 -15.18 0.70 6.32
CA LYS A 112 -16.16 1.59 6.94
C LYS A 112 -15.47 2.03 8.22
N GLY A 113 -14.75 3.14 8.17
CA GLY A 113 -14.27 3.79 9.38
C GLY A 113 -15.49 3.87 10.28
N GLU A 114 -15.36 3.39 11.51
CA GLU A 114 -16.45 3.36 12.47
C GLU A 114 -16.96 4.80 12.64
N ILE A 115 -17.98 5.17 11.87
CA ILE A 115 -18.66 6.44 12.05
C ILE A 115 -19.42 6.24 13.35
N LEU A 116 -18.87 6.78 14.43
CA LEU A 116 -19.54 6.86 15.73
C LEU A 116 -20.77 7.76 15.57
N LEU A 117 -21.89 7.16 15.15
CA LEU A 117 -23.20 7.78 15.12
C LEU A 117 -23.70 7.91 16.55
N PHE A 118 -23.37 9.04 17.19
CA PHE A 118 -24.02 9.40 18.45
C PHE A 118 -25.47 9.78 18.17
N GLN A 119 -26.40 8.91 18.54
CA GLN A 119 -27.82 9.19 18.45
C GLN A 119 -28.15 10.44 19.30
N ARG A 120 -28.63 11.51 18.66
CA ARG A 120 -28.95 12.80 19.31
C ARG A 120 -29.92 12.66 20.50
N SER A 121 -30.77 11.61 20.49
CA SER A 121 -31.69 11.30 21.59
C SER A 121 -30.94 10.92 22.88
N THR A 122 -29.87 10.13 22.78
CA THR A 122 -29.05 9.71 23.92
C THR A 122 -28.24 10.88 24.47
N LEU A 123 -27.78 11.80 23.62
CA LEU A 123 -27.15 13.06 24.05
C LEU A 123 -28.14 13.98 24.77
N LYS A 124 -29.39 14.10 24.30
CA LYS A 124 -30.45 14.83 25.03
C LYS A 124 -30.77 14.18 26.37
N LYS A 125 -30.86 12.84 26.42
CA LYS A 125 -31.15 12.08 27.65
C LYS A 125 -30.00 12.16 28.66
N ASN A 126 -28.75 12.14 28.21
CA ASN A 126 -27.57 12.36 29.07
C ASN A 126 -27.43 13.81 29.52
N ARG A 127 -27.85 14.78 28.69
CA ARG A 127 -27.90 16.20 29.07
C ARG A 127 -29.03 16.50 30.07
N LEU A 128 -30.14 15.76 30.01
CA LEU A 128 -31.24 15.78 30.99
C LEU A 128 -30.90 15.01 32.28
N LYS A 129 -30.09 13.94 32.21
CA LYS A 129 -29.58 13.20 33.38
C LYS A 129 -28.43 13.92 34.09
N ARG A 130 -27.72 14.83 33.43
CA ARG A 130 -26.79 15.78 34.06
C ARG A 130 -27.53 17.00 34.62
N LYS A 131 -28.61 16.76 35.36
CA LYS A 131 -29.13 17.76 36.29
C LYS A 131 -28.42 17.53 37.61
N ASP A 132 -27.30 18.24 37.76
CA ASP A 132 -26.63 18.61 39.00
C ASP A 132 -26.35 17.51 40.04
N ILE A 133 -25.11 17.00 40.03
CA ILE A 133 -24.56 16.25 41.18
C ILE A 133 -24.04 17.22 42.27
N GLU A 134 -23.98 18.53 42.01
CA GLU A 134 -23.54 19.56 42.97
C GLU A 134 -24.67 20.10 43.87
N SER A 135 -25.94 19.77 43.59
CA SER A 135 -27.06 20.17 44.47
C SER A 135 -27.40 19.03 45.43
N GLY A 136 -26.75 19.04 46.60
CA GLY A 136 -27.01 18.10 47.68
C GLY A 136 -28.48 18.04 48.08
N ASN A 137 -29.11 16.89 47.88
CA ASN A 137 -30.09 16.35 48.82
C ASN A 137 -30.26 14.85 48.59
N ILE A 138 -29.91 14.11 49.63
CA ILE A 138 -30.07 12.67 49.77
C ILE A 138 -31.55 12.41 50.02
N GLU A 139 -32.23 11.63 49.17
CA GLU A 139 -33.39 10.85 49.62
C GLU A 139 -33.75 9.69 48.67
N LYS A 140 -33.42 8.49 49.16
CA LYS A 140 -34.14 7.20 49.09
C LYS A 140 -34.64 6.69 47.74
N VAL A 141 -33.98 5.63 47.29
CA VAL A 141 -34.43 4.63 46.30
C VAL A 141 -35.58 3.83 46.88
N ASP A 142 -36.63 3.57 46.09
CA ASP A 142 -37.47 2.36 46.15
C ASP A 142 -38.44 2.26 44.93
N PRO A 143 -39.03 1.07 44.60
CA PRO A 143 -38.82 0.45 43.29
C PRO A 143 -40.10 0.08 42.50
N VAL A 144 -39.88 -0.50 41.30
CA VAL A 144 -40.79 -1.35 40.48
C VAL A 144 -41.90 -0.65 39.68
N SER A 145 -41.93 -0.87 38.35
CA SER A 145 -42.93 -1.75 37.70
C SER A 145 -43.13 -1.47 36.21
N ASN A 146 -42.99 -2.55 35.43
CA ASN A 146 -43.78 -2.94 34.25
C ASN A 146 -43.67 -2.12 32.96
N ASN A 147 -43.09 -2.74 31.91
CA ASN A 147 -43.76 -3.60 30.90
C ASN A 147 -44.41 -2.71 29.82
N GLU A 148 -44.22 -2.91 28.52
CA GLU A 148 -44.09 -4.17 27.80
C GLU A 148 -43.75 -3.86 26.33
N LYS A 149 -43.05 -4.81 25.68
CA LYS A 149 -43.19 -5.23 24.26
C LYS A 149 -42.74 -4.23 23.16
N THR A 150 -41.96 -4.59 22.14
CA THR A 150 -41.52 -5.90 21.63
C THR A 150 -40.50 -5.65 20.50
N PHE A 151 -39.40 -6.44 20.46
CA PHE A 151 -38.83 -7.18 19.30
C PHE A 151 -38.48 -6.36 18.02
N ASP A 152 -37.31 -6.45 17.36
CA ASP A 152 -36.38 -7.57 17.22
C ASP A 152 -35.01 -7.17 16.64
N ASN A 153 -34.04 -8.01 16.97
CA ASN A 153 -32.89 -8.53 16.21
C ASN A 153 -31.64 -7.71 15.86
N GLU A 154 -30.59 -8.13 16.56
CA GLU A 154 -29.27 -8.55 16.05
C GLU A 154 -28.21 -7.46 15.80
N MET A 155 -27.77 -6.95 16.95
CA MET A 155 -26.41 -6.53 17.21
C MET A 155 -25.58 -7.76 17.61
N GLU A 156 -24.91 -8.38 16.64
CA GLU A 156 -23.72 -9.19 16.92
C GLU A 156 -22.50 -8.28 16.80
N SER A 157 -21.82 -8.04 17.94
CA SER A 157 -20.43 -7.56 18.11
C SER A 157 -20.26 -6.56 19.27
N ARG A 158 -20.76 -6.88 20.46
CA ARG A 158 -20.22 -6.30 21.70
C ARG A 158 -20.18 -7.38 22.77
N LEU A 159 -19.05 -8.09 22.85
CA LEU A 159 -18.68 -8.82 24.05
C LEU A 159 -18.24 -7.78 25.09
N PRO A 160 -19.01 -7.54 26.17
CA PRO A 160 -18.52 -6.76 27.30
C PRO A 160 -17.49 -7.62 28.04
N SER A 161 -16.27 -7.12 28.13
CA SER A 161 -15.26 -7.68 29.01
C SER A 161 -15.73 -7.55 30.47
N ALA A 162 -15.53 -8.62 31.23
CA ALA A 162 -15.75 -8.79 32.67
C ALA A 162 -17.19 -9.11 33.15
N GLY A 163 -17.47 -10.41 33.36
CA GLY A 163 -18.35 -10.90 34.43
C GLY A 163 -19.82 -11.17 34.11
N ASP A 164 -20.30 -10.85 32.90
CA ASP A 164 -21.72 -11.04 32.60
C ASP A 164 -22.05 -12.51 32.26
N ILE A 165 -23.00 -13.08 33.02
CA ILE A 165 -23.54 -14.41 32.80
C ILE A 165 -24.44 -14.38 31.56
N PHE A 166 -24.03 -15.08 30.51
CA PHE A 166 -24.83 -15.24 29.31
C PHE A 166 -25.94 -16.26 29.56
N HIS A 167 -27.21 -15.85 29.44
CA HIS A 167 -28.36 -16.75 29.53
C HIS A 167 -29.30 -16.54 28.36
N TRP A 168 -29.94 -17.61 27.91
CA TRP A 168 -30.99 -17.59 26.90
C TRP A 168 -32.24 -18.26 27.43
N ARG A 169 -33.40 -17.81 26.93
CA ARG A 169 -34.71 -18.35 27.27
C ARG A 169 -35.51 -18.57 26.01
N LYS A 170 -36.24 -19.68 25.96
CA LYS A 170 -37.11 -20.11 24.87
C LYS A 170 -36.40 -20.13 23.52
N LEU A 171 -35.20 -20.73 23.50
CA LEU A 171 -34.46 -20.91 22.26
C LEU A 171 -35.11 -22.04 21.45
N THR A 172 -35.63 -21.68 20.28
CA THR A 172 -36.20 -22.62 19.33
C THR A 172 -35.45 -22.52 18.01
N TYR A 173 -34.89 -23.64 17.54
CA TYR A 173 -34.06 -23.70 16.34
C TYR A 173 -34.72 -24.57 15.27
N HIS A 174 -35.00 -23.95 14.14
CA HIS A 174 -35.62 -24.58 12.98
C HIS A 174 -34.60 -24.73 11.86
N VAL A 175 -34.50 -25.93 11.29
CA VAL A 175 -33.66 -26.18 10.11
C VAL A 175 -34.52 -26.71 8.99
N LYS A 176 -34.38 -26.07 7.83
CA LYS A 176 -35.04 -26.47 6.59
C LYS A 176 -34.18 -27.45 5.83
N ILE A 177 -34.62 -28.71 5.73
CA ILE A 177 -33.94 -29.74 4.93
C ILE A 177 -34.83 -30.08 3.74
N LYS A 178 -34.37 -29.71 2.55
CA LYS A 178 -35.09 -29.87 1.28
C LYS A 178 -36.47 -29.19 1.33
N SER A 179 -37.54 -29.95 1.61
CA SER A 179 -38.93 -29.47 1.62
C SER A 179 -39.62 -29.59 2.99
N GLU A 180 -38.95 -30.07 4.03
CA GLU A 180 -39.52 -30.17 5.38
C GLU A 180 -38.78 -29.26 6.36
N ASP A 181 -39.53 -28.51 7.16
CA ASP A 181 -39.01 -27.73 8.27
C ASP A 181 -39.04 -28.59 9.54
N ARG A 182 -37.88 -28.82 10.16
CA ARG A 182 -37.77 -29.59 11.39
C ARG A 182 -37.30 -28.71 12.53
N VAL A 183 -37.95 -28.86 13.69
CA VAL A 183 -37.58 -28.18 14.94
C VAL A 183 -36.56 -29.06 15.65
N ILE A 184 -35.33 -28.58 15.80
CA ILE A 184 -34.23 -29.32 16.43
C ILE A 184 -34.16 -28.98 17.93
N LEU A 185 -34.35 -27.72 18.27
CA LEU A 185 -34.42 -27.24 19.65
C LEU A 185 -35.79 -26.60 19.84
N ASN A 186 -36.51 -26.97 20.89
CA ASN A 186 -37.84 -26.45 21.17
C ASN A 186 -37.91 -25.96 22.62
N ASP A 187 -38.12 -24.65 22.79
CA ASP A 187 -38.28 -23.99 24.09
C ASP A 187 -37.20 -24.34 25.13
N VAL A 188 -35.93 -24.30 24.72
CA VAL A 188 -34.80 -24.63 25.62
C VAL A 188 -34.31 -23.36 26.34
N ASP A 189 -34.17 -23.46 27.66
CA ASP A 189 -33.59 -22.43 28.53
C ASP A 189 -32.17 -22.86 28.99
N GLY A 190 -31.23 -21.92 29.06
CA GLY A 190 -29.87 -22.23 29.46
C GLY A 190 -29.03 -21.01 29.82
N TRP A 191 -27.91 -21.24 30.49
CA TRP A 191 -26.95 -20.19 30.82
C TRP A 191 -25.53 -20.74 30.88
N VAL A 192 -24.54 -19.88 30.62
CA VAL A 192 -23.11 -20.22 30.64
C VAL A 192 -22.42 -19.35 31.68
N LYS A 193 -21.71 -20.03 32.59
CA LYS A 193 -20.87 -19.37 33.59
C LYS A 193 -19.52 -19.02 32.96
N PRO A 194 -19.08 -17.75 33.01
CA PRO A 194 -17.79 -17.37 32.45
C PRO A 194 -16.64 -17.94 33.29
N GLY A 195 -15.71 -18.67 32.66
CA GLY A 195 -14.43 -19.08 33.25
C GLY A 195 -14.31 -20.52 33.77
N GLN A 196 -15.10 -21.47 33.27
CA GLN A 196 -14.89 -22.92 33.46
C GLN A 196 -14.85 -23.65 32.13
#